data_AF-D7MWM1-F1
#
_entry.id   AF-D7MWM1-F1
#
_cell.length_a   1.000
_cell.length_b   1.000
_cell.length_c   1.000
_cell.angle_alpha   90.00
_cell.angle_beta   90.00
_cell.angle_gamma   90.00
#
_symmetry.space_group_name_H-M   'P 1'
#
loop_
_entity.id
_entity.type
_entity.pdbx_description
1 polymer ?
#
loop_
_entity_poly.entity_id
_entity_poly.type
_entity_poly.pdbx_seq_one_letter_code
_entity_poly.pdbx_strand_id
1 'polypeptide(L)' 'IVMLALVEQNMGCMAVLGSCGVITDCSGTCKTKFGQDASGDCDRDGGVGTCVCGYSCPSPHKPHM' A
#
# COMPACT_ATOMS: atom_id res chain seq x y z
N ILE A 1 10.54 -10.88 -29.00
CA ILE A 1 11.10 -10.23 -27.80
C ILE A 1 10.03 -9.26 -27.31
N VAL A 2 9.23 -9.66 -26.32
CA VAL A 2 8.15 -8.80 -25.81
C VAL A 2 8.82 -7.76 -24.92
N MET A 3 8.92 -6.54 -25.41
CA MET A 3 9.32 -5.40 -24.59
C MET A 3 8.18 -5.17 -23.60
N LEU A 4 8.28 -5.73 -22.39
CA LEU A 4 7.45 -5.29 -21.28
C LEU A 4 7.90 -3.85 -20.99
N ALA A 5 7.17 -2.90 -21.55
CA ALA A 5 7.28 -1.50 -21.21
C ALA A 5 7.21 -1.40 -19.69
N LEU A 6 8.33 -0.99 -19.08
CA LEU A 6 8.39 -0.56 -17.70
C LEU A 6 7.40 0.58 -17.56
N VAL A 7 6.19 0.25 -17.12
CA VAL A 7 5.17 1.24 -16.83
C VAL A 7 5.64 1.91 -15.54
N GLU A 8 6.40 2.99 -15.66
CA GLU A 8 6.68 3.90 -14.54
C GLU A 8 5.38 4.63 -14.21
N GLN A 9 4.43 3.90 -13.64
CA GLN A 9 3.19 4.45 -13.10
C GLN A 9 3.49 4.77 -11.65
N ASN A 10 4.11 5.92 -11.35
CA ASN A 10 4.18 6.51 -10.01
C ASN A 10 4.17 5.44 -8.89
N MET A 11 5.20 4.59 -8.83
CA MET A 11 5.14 3.33 -8.07
C MET A 11 5.14 3.65 -6.57
N GLY A 12 3.95 3.95 -6.05
CA GLY A 12 3.67 3.90 -4.63
C GLY A 12 3.99 2.50 -4.12
N CYS A 13 4.47 2.43 -2.89
CA CYS A 13 4.66 1.17 -2.20
C CYS A 13 3.30 0.62 -1.78
N MET A 14 3.19 -0.71 -1.78
CA MET A 14 2.00 -1.39 -1.31
C MET A 14 2.36 -2.32 -0.15
N ALA A 15 1.50 -2.38 0.86
CA ALA A 15 1.68 -3.28 1.99
C ALA A 15 0.35 -3.93 2.38
N VAL A 16 0.41 -5.22 2.70
CA VAL A 16 -0.74 -5.97 3.23
C VAL A 16 -0.68 -5.98 4.74
N LEU A 17 -1.74 -5.53 5.42
CA LEU A 17 -1.80 -5.49 6.89
C LEU A 17 -2.49 -6.70 7.51
N GLY A 18 -3.38 -7.37 6.77
CA GLY A 18 -4.12 -8.53 7.26
C GLY A 18 -5.58 -8.49 6.86
N SER A 19 -6.42 -9.27 7.55
CA SER A 19 -7.84 -9.41 7.21
C SER A 19 -8.67 -8.18 7.61
N CYS A 20 -9.52 -7.71 6.70
CA CYS A 20 -10.52 -6.67 6.98
C CYS A 20 -11.66 -7.12 7.90
N GLY A 21 -11.77 -8.42 8.18
CA GLY A 21 -12.63 -8.92 9.25
C GLY A 21 -12.12 -8.54 10.65
N VAL A 22 -10.82 -8.23 10.77
CA VAL A 22 -10.18 -7.76 12.01
C VAL A 22 -9.88 -6.27 11.93
N ILE A 23 -9.39 -5.80 10.78
CA ILE A 23 -9.06 -4.40 10.53
C ILE A 23 -10.30 -3.71 9.93
N THR A 24 -11.16 -3.20 10.80
CA THR A 24 -12.40 -2.53 10.40
C THR A 24 -12.15 -1.17 9.72
N ASP A 25 -11.06 -0.50 10.07
CA ASP A 25 -10.65 0.78 9.46
C ASP A 25 -9.28 0.66 8.77
N CYS A 26 -9.29 0.02 7.59
CA CYS A 26 -8.07 -0.21 6.81
C CYS A 26 -7.37 1.11 6.43
N SER A 27 -8.14 2.10 5.95
CA SER A 27 -7.60 3.40 5.54
C SER A 27 -6.88 4.14 6.67
N GLY A 28 -7.51 4.30 7.85
CA GLY A 28 -6.86 4.99 8.96
C GLY A 28 -5.70 4.18 9.56
N THR A 29 -5.76 2.85 9.52
CA THR A 29 -4.61 2.01 9.90
C THR A 29 -3.42 2.23 8.97
N CYS A 30 -3.66 2.27 7.65
CA CYS A 30 -2.63 2.57 6.66
C CYS A 30 -2.05 3.97 6.88
N LYS A 31 -2.88 4.98 7.16
CA LYS A 31 -2.45 6.35 7.46
C LYS A 31 -1.60 6.44 8.72
N THR A 32 -1.99 5.72 9.76
CA THR A 32 -1.26 5.68 11.04
C THR A 32 0.11 5.03 10.87
N LYS A 33 0.22 4.01 10.00
CA LYS A 33 1.45 3.23 9.82
C LYS A 33 2.43 3.84 8.81
N PHE A 34 1.91 4.38 7.70
CA PHE A 34 2.72 4.83 6.56
C PHE A 34 2.69 6.34 6.33
N GLY A 35 1.91 7.09 7.10
CA GLY A 35 1.76 8.55 6.98
C GLY A 35 0.39 8.95 6.45
N GLN A 36 -0.01 10.21 6.68
CA GLN A 36 -1.37 10.68 6.36
C GLN A 36 -1.71 10.60 4.85
N ASP A 37 -0.69 10.59 3.99
CA ASP A 37 -0.82 10.46 2.54
C ASP A 37 -1.07 9.01 2.07
N ALA A 38 -1.02 8.04 2.98
CA ALA A 38 -1.34 6.66 2.66
C ALA A 38 -2.83 6.46 2.42
N SER A 39 -3.16 5.62 1.43
CA SER A 39 -4.48 5.05 1.20
C SER A 39 -4.54 3.61 1.72
N GLY A 40 -5.75 3.13 1.96
CA GLY A 40 -5.97 1.78 2.44
C GLY A 40 -7.35 1.30 2.06
N ASP A 41 -7.41 0.16 1.40
CA ASP A 41 -8.63 -0.42 0.87
C ASP A 41 -8.71 -1.91 1.21
N CYS A 42 -9.94 -2.37 1.40
CA CYS A 42 -10.22 -3.79 1.65
C CYS A 42 -10.44 -4.50 0.33
N ASP A 43 -9.41 -5.21 -0.13
CA ASP A 43 -9.50 -6.08 -1.28
C ASP A 43 -10.33 -7.32 -0.91
N ARG A 44 -11.56 -7.42 -1.43
CA ARG A 44 -12.52 -8.49 -1.09
C ARG A 44 -12.56 -9.59 -2.14
N ASP A 45 -11.41 -9.99 -2.66
CA ASP A 45 -11.34 -11.15 -3.54
C ASP A 45 -11.62 -12.44 -2.74
N GLY A 46 -12.89 -12.90 -2.80
CA GLY A 46 -13.31 -14.22 -2.32
C GLY A 46 -13.57 -14.42 -0.81
N GLY A 47 -13.61 -13.37 0.04
CA GLY A 47 -13.87 -13.56 1.48
C GLY A 47 -14.00 -12.30 2.33
N VAL A 48 -13.53 -12.37 3.60
CA VAL A 48 -13.51 -11.25 4.58
C VAL A 48 -12.73 -10.02 4.10
N GLY A 49 -11.92 -10.21 3.06
CA GLY A 49 -11.08 -9.21 2.43
C GLY A 49 -9.77 -8.98 3.16
N THR A 50 -8.79 -8.49 2.41
CA THR A 50 -7.44 -8.19 2.88
C THR A 50 -7.25 -6.68 2.83
N CYS A 51 -6.79 -6.11 3.95
CA CYS A 51 -6.43 -4.70 4.02
C CYS A 51 -5.11 -4.46 3.29
N VAL A 52 -5.19 -3.72 2.20
CA VAL A 52 -4.07 -3.34 1.35
C VAL A 52 -3.87 -1.83 1.45
N CYS A 53 -2.66 -1.43 1.83
CA CYS A 53 -2.26 -0.03 1.88
C CYS A 53 -1.50 0.36 0.63
N GLY A 54 -1.79 1.53 0.07
CA GLY A 54 -0.95 2.23 -0.90
C GLY A 54 -0.32 3.45 -0.23
N TYR A 55 0.99 3.66 -0.38
CA TYR A 55 1.68 4.80 0.22
C TYR A 55 2.88 5.21 -0.63
N SER A 56 3.36 6.44 -0.48
CA SER A 56 4.60 6.87 -1.14
C SER A 56 5.77 6.05 -0.61
N CYS A 57 6.51 5.36 -1.49
CA CYS A 57 7.70 4.65 -1.06
C CYS A 57 8.66 5.62 -0.38
N PRO A 58 9.23 5.28 0.80
CA PRO A 58 10.35 6.04 1.31
C PRO A 58 11.45 6.02 0.26
N SER A 59 11.88 7.20 -0.19
CA SER A 59 12.92 7.30 -1.20
C SER A 59 14.17 6.56 -0.68
N PRO A 60 14.80 5.66 -1.46
CA PRO A 60 15.99 4.93 -1.03
C PRO A 60 17.24 5.83 -0.82
N HIS A 61 17.10 7.15 -0.95
CA HIS A 61 18.06 8.14 -0.46
C HIS A 61 17.29 9.12 0.43
N LYS A 62 17.59 9.23 1.72
CA LYS A 62 18.89 9.70 2.21
C LYS A 62 19.35 9.04 3.51
N PRO A 63 20.51 8.35 3.52
CA PRO A 63 21.49 8.60 4.56
C PRO A 63 22.03 10.05 4.40
N HIS A 64 22.68 10.58 5.44
CA HIS A 64 23.34 11.91 5.50
C HIS A 64 22.48 13.07 6.03
N MET A 65 22.46 13.28 7.34
CA MET A 65 23.51 14.03 8.05
C MET A 65 23.63 13.58 9.51
#